data_AF-A0A1F5ICE0-F1
#
_entry.id   AF-A0A1F5ICE0-F1
#
_cell.length_a   1.000
_cell.length_b   1.000
_cell.length_c   1.000
_cell.angle_alpha   90.00
_cell.angle_beta   90.00
_cell.angle_gamma   90.00
#
_symmetry.space_group_name_H-M   'P 1'
#
loop_
_entity.id
_entity.type
_entity.pdbx_description
1 polymer ?
#
loop_
_entity_poly.entity_id
_entity_poly.type
_entity_poly.pdbx_seq_one_letter_code
_entity_poly.pdbx_strand_id
1 'polypeptide(L)'
;MQDNQLARFLKSQGYKYVLFGSSWDPLQKQGIADENYNLLADFDEFHLYIYERTLLNAMRGIIEKKQLFTGTERFNKISLNLDYRLHRINRQKNQPQPLFVFGHFLLPHPPYVFSPECDSYTLSTSSQQNYENGYLNEIQCANIVMRSLMSEIQSDSSRPSVIIFQSDEGPFLPLEYFNGDGESVPENFDSYFIHGAILNVAYLPSKEDFSKPIDYEKIGFTPNLSPVNTFRIILNYYFGTNLQLLPDKTYYPVDNKNIYNFKEVMFPSM
;
A
#
# COMPACT_ATOMS: atom_id res chain seq x y z
N MET A 1 -14.85 0.95 2.30
CA MET A 1 -14.06 1.90 3.13
C MET A 1 -14.60 3.35 3.13
N GLN A 2 -15.87 3.61 2.78
CA GLN A 2 -16.43 4.97 2.85
C GLN A 2 -16.66 5.47 4.30
N ASP A 3 -16.61 4.57 5.28
CA ASP A 3 -16.73 4.88 6.70
C ASP A 3 -15.49 4.43 7.49
N ASN A 4 -14.40 5.18 7.34
CA ASN A 4 -13.15 4.94 8.06
C ASN A 4 -13.18 5.61 9.44
N GLN A 5 -13.41 4.81 10.49
CA GLN A 5 -13.51 5.31 11.87
C GLN A 5 -12.21 5.92 12.39
N LEU A 6 -11.04 5.39 12.02
CA LEU A 6 -9.73 5.93 12.39
C LEU A 6 -9.57 7.36 11.85
N ALA A 7 -9.84 7.56 10.56
CA ALA A 7 -9.71 8.87 9.94
C ALA A 7 -10.70 9.88 10.57
N ARG A 8 -11.95 9.48 10.86
CA ARG A 8 -12.90 10.35 11.58
C ARG A 8 -12.42 10.69 12.98
N PHE A 9 -11.91 9.72 13.72
CA PHE A 9 -11.36 9.94 15.06
C PHE A 9 -10.21 10.95 15.01
N LEU A 10 -9.20 10.74 14.16
CA LEU A 10 -8.06 11.65 14.06
C LEU A 10 -8.49 13.06 13.60
N LYS A 11 -9.45 13.17 12.67
CA LYS A 11 -10.04 14.47 12.30
C LYS A 11 -10.72 15.15 13.49
N SER A 12 -11.43 14.41 14.36
CA SER A 12 -12.00 14.98 15.59
C SER A 12 -10.95 15.48 16.59
N GLN A 13 -9.71 14.96 16.50
CA GLN A 13 -8.54 15.44 17.26
C GLN A 13 -7.80 16.59 16.54
N GLY A 14 -8.35 17.15 15.46
CA GLY A 14 -7.77 18.26 14.71
C GLY A 14 -6.78 17.87 13.61
N TYR A 15 -6.68 16.58 13.27
CA TYR A 15 -5.82 16.14 12.17
C TYR A 15 -6.47 16.41 10.82
N LYS A 16 -5.65 16.81 9.84
CA LYS A 16 -6.04 16.82 8.44
C LYS A 16 -5.68 15.47 7.80
N TYR A 17 -6.62 14.87 7.09
CA TYR A 17 -6.43 13.60 6.41
C TYR A 17 -5.97 13.82 4.96
N VAL A 18 -4.76 13.37 4.65
CA VAL A 18 -4.17 13.43 3.30
C VAL A 18 -4.04 12.01 2.75
N LEU A 19 -4.70 11.77 1.63
CA LEU A 19 -4.70 10.50 0.92
C LEU A 19 -3.73 10.55 -0.26
N PHE A 20 -2.91 9.52 -0.38
CA PHE A 20 -2.11 9.20 -1.55
C PHE A 20 -2.60 7.85 -2.06
N GLY A 21 -3.68 7.85 -2.86
CA GLY A 21 -4.31 6.64 -3.37
C GLY A 21 -3.54 5.99 -4.53
N SER A 22 -3.72 4.68 -4.72
CA SER A 22 -3.29 3.98 -5.93
C SER A 22 -4.42 3.98 -6.97
N SER A 23 -4.09 3.72 -8.24
CA SER A 23 -5.07 3.65 -9.34
C SER A 23 -5.97 2.43 -9.29
N TRP A 24 -5.55 1.37 -8.60
CA TRP A 24 -6.26 0.09 -8.48
C TRP A 24 -7.35 0.09 -7.41
N ASP A 25 -7.49 1.18 -6.66
CA ASP A 25 -8.25 1.19 -5.43
C ASP A 25 -9.67 1.76 -5.64
N PRO A 26 -10.73 1.15 -5.09
CA PRO A 26 -12.01 1.84 -4.84
C PRO A 26 -11.85 3.14 -4.02
N LEU A 27 -10.69 3.40 -3.42
CA LEU A 27 -10.25 4.70 -2.85
C LEU A 27 -9.83 5.76 -3.89
N GLN A 28 -10.05 5.58 -5.20
CA GLN A 28 -9.87 6.65 -6.21
C GLN A 28 -10.62 7.94 -5.83
N LYS A 29 -11.77 7.81 -5.13
CA LYS A 29 -12.57 8.95 -4.68
C LYS A 29 -12.10 9.42 -3.30
N GLN A 30 -11.92 10.73 -3.19
CA GLN A 30 -11.46 11.47 -2.01
C GLN A 30 -12.14 11.08 -0.69
N GLY A 31 -13.34 10.50 -0.70
CA GLY A 31 -14.00 9.98 0.50
C GLY A 31 -14.12 11.07 1.58
N ILE A 32 -13.57 10.81 2.77
CA ILE A 32 -13.48 11.79 3.86
C ILE A 32 -12.10 12.49 3.97
N ALA A 33 -11.20 12.23 3.03
CA ALA A 33 -9.90 12.88 2.97
C ALA A 33 -10.03 14.37 2.60
N ASP A 34 -9.23 15.21 3.24
CA ASP A 34 -9.18 16.64 2.93
C ASP A 34 -8.41 16.91 1.63
N GLU A 35 -7.43 16.06 1.32
CA GLU A 35 -6.66 16.09 0.07
C GLU A 35 -6.46 14.68 -0.47
N ASN A 36 -6.47 14.52 -1.80
CA ASN A 36 -6.13 13.27 -2.48
C ASN A 36 -5.11 13.54 -3.59
N TYR A 37 -3.96 12.88 -3.53
CA TYR A 37 -2.89 12.99 -4.50
C TYR A 37 -2.69 11.67 -5.23
N ASN A 38 -3.13 11.63 -6.48
CA ASN A 38 -2.94 10.49 -7.36
C ASN A 38 -2.94 11.01 -8.81
N LEU A 39 -1.86 10.82 -9.55
CA LEU A 39 -1.79 11.22 -10.97
C LEU A 39 -2.83 10.51 -11.84
N LEU A 40 -3.40 9.43 -11.31
CA LEU A 40 -4.39 8.60 -11.98
C LEU A 40 -5.80 8.75 -11.39
N ALA A 41 -6.04 9.69 -10.45
CA ALA A 41 -7.37 9.88 -9.85
C ALA A 41 -8.45 10.27 -10.87
N ASP A 42 -8.08 11.00 -11.92
CA ASP A 42 -8.98 11.37 -13.02
C ASP A 42 -8.99 10.34 -14.17
N PHE A 43 -8.20 9.27 -14.04
CA PHE A 43 -8.06 8.23 -15.06
C PHE A 43 -9.10 7.13 -14.77
N ASP A 44 -10.35 7.40 -15.15
CA ASP A 44 -11.45 6.45 -14.96
C ASP A 44 -11.23 5.17 -15.77
N GLU A 45 -11.10 4.04 -15.07
CA GLU A 45 -10.95 2.71 -15.68
C GLU A 45 -12.07 2.39 -16.67
N PHE A 46 -13.27 2.95 -16.49
CA PHE A 46 -14.38 2.80 -17.43
C PHE A 46 -14.08 3.49 -18.77
N HIS A 47 -13.50 4.68 -18.76
CA HIS A 47 -13.13 5.41 -19.97
C HIS A 47 -11.93 4.75 -20.67
N LEU A 48 -10.99 4.17 -19.92
CA LEU A 48 -9.94 3.32 -20.51
C LEU A 48 -10.48 2.02 -21.07
N TYR A 49 -11.35 1.33 -20.36
CA TYR A 49 -11.92 0.07 -20.82
C TYR A 49 -12.70 0.26 -22.12
N ILE A 50 -13.47 1.36 -22.22
CA ILE A 50 -14.13 1.77 -23.46
C ILE A 50 -13.08 2.15 -24.51
N TYR A 51 -12.10 3.00 -24.20
CA TYR A 51 -11.10 3.42 -25.18
C TYR A 51 -10.28 2.23 -25.72
N GLU A 52 -9.74 1.39 -24.84
CA GLU A 52 -8.99 0.16 -25.16
C GLU A 52 -9.78 -0.80 -26.04
N ARG A 53 -11.10 -0.92 -25.82
CA ARG A 53 -11.98 -1.84 -26.58
C ARG A 53 -12.76 -1.20 -27.72
N THR A 54 -12.61 0.10 -27.96
CA THR A 54 -13.29 0.79 -29.07
C THR A 54 -12.47 0.74 -30.36
N LEU A 55 -13.21 0.74 -31.48
CA LEU A 55 -12.65 0.84 -32.83
C LEU A 55 -11.78 2.10 -33.02
N LEU A 56 -12.01 3.14 -32.21
CA LEU A 56 -11.26 4.40 -32.24
C LEU A 56 -9.77 4.20 -31.90
N ASN A 57 -9.46 3.32 -30.94
CA ASN A 57 -8.09 2.97 -30.58
C ASN A 57 -7.41 2.20 -31.72
N ALA A 58 -8.09 1.18 -32.26
CA ALA A 58 -7.60 0.41 -33.42
C ALA A 58 -7.30 1.31 -34.64
N MET A 59 -8.16 2.28 -34.95
CA MET A 59 -7.96 3.21 -36.08
C MET A 59 -6.81 4.19 -35.85
N ARG A 60 -6.59 4.69 -34.62
CA ARG A 60 -5.47 5.58 -34.31
C ARG A 60 -4.11 4.89 -34.36
N GLY A 61 -4.02 3.64 -33.90
CA GLY A 61 -2.80 2.83 -34.00
C GLY A 61 -2.33 2.59 -35.44
N ILE A 62 -3.25 2.63 -36.41
CA ILE A 62 -2.95 2.54 -37.84
C ILE A 62 -2.40 3.87 -38.39
N ILE A 63 -2.95 5.01 -37.94
CA ILE A 63 -2.65 6.34 -38.50
C ILE A 63 -1.36 6.93 -37.93
N GLU A 64 -1.13 6.83 -36.62
CA GLU A 64 -0.05 7.58 -35.97
C GLU A 64 1.29 6.84 -35.94
N LYS A 65 1.36 5.56 -36.35
CA LYS A 65 2.52 4.64 -36.13
C LYS A 65 3.06 4.60 -34.70
N LYS A 66 2.41 5.32 -33.79
CA LYS A 66 2.54 5.19 -32.36
C LYS A 66 1.66 4.01 -32.01
N GLN A 67 2.29 3.06 -31.32
CA GLN A 67 1.55 2.10 -30.56
C GLN A 67 0.42 2.84 -29.82
N LEU A 68 -0.78 2.25 -29.89
CA LEU A 68 -2.04 2.55 -29.20
C LEU A 68 -1.79 3.20 -27.81
N PHE A 69 -2.80 3.67 -27.08
CA PHE A 69 -2.61 3.71 -25.62
C PHE A 69 -2.22 2.28 -25.21
N THR A 70 -0.93 2.06 -25.00
CA THR A 70 -0.32 0.74 -24.99
C THR A 70 0.04 0.44 -23.56
N GLY A 71 0.22 -0.84 -23.26
CA GLY A 71 0.77 -1.26 -21.98
C GLY A 71 1.94 -0.37 -21.54
N THR A 72 2.76 0.13 -22.47
CA THR A 72 3.86 1.06 -22.26
C THR A 72 3.48 2.41 -21.62
N GLU A 73 2.39 3.07 -22.04
CA GLU A 73 1.98 4.34 -21.43
C GLU A 73 1.39 4.14 -20.03
N ARG A 74 0.58 3.08 -19.85
CA ARG A 74 0.08 2.68 -18.51
C ARG A 74 1.24 2.31 -17.59
N PHE A 75 2.21 1.56 -18.11
CA PHE A 75 3.42 1.14 -17.42
C PHE A 75 4.26 2.33 -16.96
N ASN A 76 4.58 3.26 -17.86
CA ASN A 76 5.33 4.48 -17.51
C ASN A 76 4.59 5.34 -16.47
N LYS A 77 3.26 5.38 -16.52
CA LYS A 77 2.45 6.10 -15.55
C LYS A 77 2.53 5.50 -14.13
N ILE A 78 2.73 4.19 -13.97
CA ILE A 78 2.92 3.58 -12.64
C ILE A 78 4.17 4.17 -11.99
N SER A 79 5.30 4.17 -12.72
CA SER A 79 6.56 4.70 -12.21
C SER A 79 6.50 6.20 -11.91
N LEU A 80 5.91 6.99 -12.82
CA LEU A 80 5.71 8.43 -12.62
C LEU A 80 4.78 8.74 -11.44
N ASN A 81 3.75 7.90 -11.20
CA ASN A 81 2.84 8.10 -10.08
C ASN A 81 3.52 7.83 -8.73
N LEU A 82 4.44 6.86 -8.65
CA LEU A 82 5.24 6.65 -7.44
C LEU A 82 6.06 7.92 -7.13
N ASP A 83 6.87 8.38 -8.08
CA ASP A 83 7.72 9.57 -7.90
C ASP A 83 6.91 10.80 -7.51
N TYR A 84 5.82 11.09 -8.23
CA TYR A 84 4.93 12.19 -7.92
C TYR A 84 4.41 12.12 -6.48
N ARG A 85 3.95 10.95 -6.04
CA ARG A 85 3.37 10.78 -4.71
C ARG A 85 4.43 10.93 -3.61
N LEU A 86 5.63 10.39 -3.79
CA LEU A 86 6.74 10.55 -2.86
C LEU A 86 7.12 12.04 -2.72
N HIS A 87 7.25 12.76 -3.84
CA HIS A 87 7.53 14.20 -3.82
C HIS A 87 6.41 15.00 -3.13
N ARG A 88 5.14 14.63 -3.35
CA ARG A 88 4.00 15.31 -2.73
C ARG A 88 3.88 15.01 -1.24
N ILE A 89 4.27 13.82 -0.77
CA ILE A 89 4.38 13.52 0.67
C ILE A 89 5.40 14.44 1.33
N ASN A 90 6.58 14.62 0.72
CA ASN A 90 7.62 15.49 1.27
C ASN A 90 7.19 16.95 1.41
N ARG A 91 6.26 17.43 0.55
CA ARG A 91 5.71 18.79 0.66
C ARG A 91 4.71 18.97 1.80
N GLN A 92 4.32 17.91 2.50
CA GLN A 92 3.36 17.97 3.61
C GLN A 92 4.01 18.27 4.98
N LYS A 93 5.34 18.23 5.13
CA LYS A 93 6.02 18.28 6.44
C LYS A 93 5.73 19.53 7.28
N ASN A 94 5.41 20.67 6.65
CA ASN A 94 5.30 21.98 7.32
C ASN A 94 3.86 22.50 7.44
N GLN A 95 2.89 21.59 7.57
CA GLN A 95 1.49 21.98 7.74
C GLN A 95 1.21 22.48 9.16
N PRO A 96 0.39 23.55 9.34
CA PRO A 96 0.14 24.13 10.67
C PRO A 96 -0.71 23.23 11.57
N GLN A 97 -1.53 22.34 11.00
CA GLN A 97 -2.28 21.30 11.72
C GLN A 97 -1.56 19.94 11.67
N PRO A 98 -1.81 19.02 12.63
CA PRO A 98 -1.27 17.66 12.54
C PRO A 98 -1.88 16.92 11.34
N LEU A 99 -1.14 15.96 10.79
CA LEU A 99 -1.55 15.23 9.58
C LEU A 99 -1.74 13.75 9.86
N PHE A 100 -2.81 13.19 9.32
CA PHE A 100 -2.94 11.77 9.10
C PHE A 100 -2.68 11.52 7.61
N VAL A 101 -1.57 10.85 7.29
CA VAL A 101 -1.17 10.57 5.92
C VAL A 101 -1.35 9.08 5.65
N PHE A 102 -2.11 8.74 4.63
CA PHE A 102 -2.23 7.35 4.16
C PHE A 102 -1.73 7.26 2.72
N GLY A 103 -0.77 6.37 2.47
CA GLY A 103 -0.23 6.11 1.13
C GLY A 103 -0.28 4.63 0.80
N HIS A 104 -0.91 4.29 -0.33
CA HIS A 104 -1.01 2.92 -0.83
C HIS A 104 -0.11 2.76 -2.06
N PHE A 105 1.01 2.04 -1.96
CA PHE A 105 2.00 1.91 -3.04
C PHE A 105 1.93 0.52 -3.66
N LEU A 106 2.00 0.44 -5.00
CA LEU A 106 2.02 -0.83 -5.74
C LEU A 106 3.45 -1.38 -5.81
N LEU A 107 4.06 -1.61 -4.64
CA LEU A 107 5.37 -2.22 -4.49
C LEU A 107 5.24 -3.33 -3.44
N PRO A 108 5.65 -4.58 -3.69
CA PRO A 108 6.28 -5.11 -4.91
C PRO A 108 5.28 -5.78 -5.89
N HIS A 109 4.15 -5.12 -6.19
CA HIS A 109 3.06 -5.73 -6.96
C HIS A 109 3.36 -5.75 -8.47
N PRO A 110 3.06 -6.84 -9.21
CA PRO A 110 3.22 -6.86 -10.66
C PRO A 110 2.26 -5.89 -11.40
N PRO A 111 2.58 -5.44 -12.62
CA PRO A 111 3.80 -5.71 -13.37
C PRO A 111 5.02 -5.07 -12.70
N TYR A 112 6.16 -5.77 -12.71
CA TYR A 112 7.38 -5.26 -12.07
C TYR A 112 8.00 -4.14 -12.90
N VAL A 113 7.83 -2.90 -12.44
CA VAL A 113 8.18 -1.70 -13.19
C VAL A 113 9.49 -1.06 -12.74
N PHE A 114 10.10 -1.55 -11.65
CA PHE A 114 11.32 -0.97 -11.10
C PHE A 114 12.49 -1.95 -11.04
N SER A 115 13.70 -1.41 -11.23
CA SER A 115 14.95 -2.08 -10.90
C SER A 115 15.19 -2.12 -9.38
N PRO A 116 16.18 -2.91 -8.91
CA PRO A 116 16.61 -2.87 -7.51
C PRO A 116 16.98 -1.49 -6.99
N GLU A 117 17.49 -0.61 -7.86
CA GLU A 117 17.89 0.77 -7.57
C GLU A 117 16.74 1.79 -7.70
N CYS A 118 15.51 1.32 -7.93
CA CYS A 118 14.33 2.12 -8.24
C CYS A 118 14.34 2.85 -9.59
N ASP A 119 15.21 2.46 -10.53
CA ASP A 119 15.10 2.97 -11.90
C ASP A 119 13.88 2.36 -12.59
N SER A 120 13.15 3.18 -13.36
CA SER A 120 11.99 2.71 -14.11
C SER A 120 12.44 1.81 -15.26
N TYR A 121 11.90 0.60 -15.34
CA TYR A 121 12.13 -0.29 -16.47
C TYR A 121 11.44 0.23 -17.75
N THR A 122 11.79 -0.38 -18.88
CA THR A 122 10.93 -0.32 -20.07
C THR A 122 9.93 -1.47 -20.02
N LEU A 123 8.81 -1.37 -20.75
CA LEU A 123 7.86 -2.48 -20.87
C LEU A 123 8.56 -3.77 -21.33
N SER A 124 9.53 -3.68 -22.24
CA SER A 124 10.30 -4.83 -22.72
C SER A 124 11.12 -5.48 -21.60
N THR A 125 11.77 -4.68 -20.76
CA THR A 125 12.57 -5.19 -19.63
C THR A 125 11.70 -5.84 -18.57
N SER A 126 10.55 -5.23 -18.25
CA SER A 126 9.59 -5.77 -17.30
C SER A 126 8.98 -7.09 -17.77
N SER A 127 8.62 -7.18 -19.05
CA SER A 127 8.03 -8.39 -19.64
C SER A 127 8.97 -9.59 -19.65
N GLN A 128 10.27 -9.36 -19.45
CA GLN A 128 11.29 -10.42 -19.34
C GLN A 128 11.51 -10.89 -17.89
N GLN A 129 10.95 -10.18 -16.90
CA GLN A 129 11.05 -10.60 -15.51
C GLN A 129 10.15 -11.81 -15.28
N ASN A 130 10.71 -12.85 -14.68
CA ASN A 130 9.89 -13.86 -14.01
C ASN A 130 9.41 -13.30 -12.65
N TYR A 131 8.43 -13.97 -12.05
CA TYR A 131 7.84 -13.51 -10.79
C TYR A 131 8.86 -13.35 -9.67
N GLU A 132 9.71 -14.36 -9.45
CA GLU A 132 10.65 -14.36 -8.32
C GLU A 132 11.68 -13.22 -8.44
N ASN A 133 12.32 -13.09 -9.60
CA ASN A 133 13.30 -12.04 -9.84
C ASN A 133 12.64 -10.65 -9.81
N GLY A 134 11.47 -10.51 -10.42
CA GLY A 134 10.72 -9.25 -10.42
C GLY A 134 10.33 -8.82 -9.00
N TYR A 135 9.80 -9.75 -8.21
CA TYR A 135 9.45 -9.52 -6.81
C TYR A 135 10.68 -9.13 -5.97
N LEU A 136 11.79 -9.86 -6.10
CA LEU A 136 13.04 -9.55 -5.39
C LEU A 136 13.63 -8.19 -5.78
N ASN A 137 13.54 -7.80 -7.06
CA ASN A 137 13.99 -6.49 -7.52
C ASN A 137 13.14 -5.37 -6.93
N GLU A 138 11.80 -5.51 -6.94
CA GLU A 138 10.93 -4.49 -6.39
C GLU A 138 10.98 -4.40 -4.87
N ILE A 139 11.24 -5.50 -4.15
CA ILE A 139 11.50 -5.44 -2.71
C ILE A 139 12.73 -4.59 -2.40
N GLN A 140 13.79 -4.67 -3.21
CA GLN A 140 14.96 -3.82 -3.06
C GLN A 140 14.62 -2.34 -3.27
N CYS A 141 13.80 -2.03 -4.29
CA CYS A 141 13.30 -0.67 -4.48
C CYS A 141 12.40 -0.22 -3.32
N ALA A 142 11.45 -1.04 -2.86
CA ALA A 142 10.59 -0.73 -1.72
C ALA A 142 11.40 -0.38 -0.47
N ASN A 143 12.49 -1.11 -0.22
CA ASN A 143 13.42 -0.82 0.87
C ASN A 143 14.10 0.56 0.74
N ILE A 144 14.48 0.97 -0.48
CA ILE A 144 15.02 2.31 -0.74
C ILE A 144 13.95 3.38 -0.48
N VAL A 145 12.74 3.19 -1.01
CA VAL A 145 11.61 4.11 -0.84
C VAL A 145 11.25 4.28 0.64
N MET A 146 11.12 3.19 1.40
CA MET A 146 10.82 3.24 2.84
C MET A 146 11.90 4.00 3.63
N ARG A 147 13.19 3.74 3.36
CA ARG A 147 14.30 4.43 4.03
C ARG A 147 14.37 5.91 3.67
N SER A 148 14.09 6.26 2.41
CA SER A 148 14.01 7.65 1.96
C SER A 148 12.86 8.38 2.64
N LEU A 149 11.64 7.81 2.62
CA LEU A 149 10.48 8.39 3.31
C LEU A 149 10.72 8.56 4.80
N MET A 150 11.32 7.56 5.47
CA MET A 150 11.65 7.63 6.89
C MET A 150 12.61 8.80 7.17
N SER A 151 13.71 8.87 6.42
CA SER A 151 14.73 9.93 6.55
C SER A 151 14.12 11.31 6.29
N GLU A 152 13.28 11.42 5.28
CA GLU A 152 12.62 12.66 4.92
C GLU A 152 11.59 13.07 5.99
N ILE A 153 10.69 12.20 6.40
CA ILE A 153 9.68 12.56 7.41
C ILE A 153 10.34 13.00 8.73
N GLN A 154 11.48 12.40 9.07
CA GLN A 154 12.25 12.78 10.26
C GLN A 154 13.15 14.01 10.05
N SER A 155 13.53 14.35 8.82
CA SER A 155 14.39 15.51 8.53
C SER A 155 13.62 16.82 8.70
N ASP A 156 14.26 17.78 9.38
CA ASP A 156 13.76 19.14 9.56
C ASP A 156 12.35 19.26 10.16
N SER A 157 11.85 18.19 10.80
CA SER A 157 10.54 18.20 11.46
C SER A 157 10.68 18.56 12.93
N SER A 158 10.06 19.67 13.34
CA SER A 158 9.86 20.02 14.76
C SER A 158 8.74 19.20 15.41
N ARG A 159 8.07 18.33 14.64
CA ARG A 159 6.90 17.56 15.10
C ARG A 159 7.20 16.07 15.21
N PRO A 160 6.82 15.42 16.32
CA PRO A 160 6.91 13.98 16.43
C PRO A 160 6.09 13.31 15.33
N SER A 161 6.65 12.26 14.74
CA SER A 161 6.03 11.51 13.65
C SER A 161 5.87 10.05 14.03
N VAL A 162 4.67 9.52 13.84
CA VAL A 162 4.39 8.08 13.86
C VAL A 162 4.43 7.59 12.41
N ILE A 163 5.24 6.58 12.14
CA ILE A 163 5.44 6.05 10.78
C ILE A 163 5.13 4.56 10.81
N ILE A 164 4.30 4.09 9.88
CA ILE A 164 3.91 2.69 9.75
C ILE A 164 4.11 2.28 8.29
N PHE A 165 4.87 1.22 8.07
CA PHE A 165 4.95 0.52 6.80
C PHE A 165 4.30 -0.85 6.98
N GLN A 166 3.24 -1.09 6.21
CA GLN A 166 2.48 -2.33 6.30
C GLN A 166 2.14 -2.81 4.89
N SER A 167 2.38 -4.09 4.62
CA SER A 167 1.80 -4.73 3.43
C SER A 167 0.30 -4.93 3.64
N ASP A 168 -0.46 -4.95 2.56
CA ASP A 168 -1.83 -5.46 2.54
C ASP A 168 -1.83 -6.99 2.50
N GLU A 169 -0.94 -7.58 1.69
CA GLU A 169 -0.77 -9.03 1.52
C GLU A 169 0.70 -9.42 1.25
N GLY A 170 0.97 -10.72 1.36
CA GLY A 170 2.21 -11.37 0.96
C GLY A 170 2.11 -12.00 -0.43
N PRO A 171 3.21 -12.57 -0.97
CA PRO A 171 3.24 -13.06 -2.33
C PRO A 171 2.40 -14.34 -2.51
N PHE A 172 2.08 -14.64 -3.77
CA PHE A 172 1.43 -15.88 -4.18
C PHE A 172 2.52 -16.90 -4.55
N LEU A 173 2.97 -17.69 -3.57
CA LEU A 173 3.91 -18.79 -3.82
C LEU A 173 3.31 -20.16 -3.43
N PRO A 174 3.63 -21.22 -4.21
CA PRO A 174 4.38 -21.21 -5.48
C PRO A 174 3.58 -20.67 -6.69
N LEU A 175 4.30 -20.30 -7.77
CA LEU A 175 3.79 -19.59 -8.95
C LEU A 175 2.75 -20.34 -9.77
N GLU A 176 2.68 -21.66 -9.61
CA GLU A 176 1.68 -22.54 -10.24
C GLU A 176 0.23 -22.22 -9.84
N TYR A 177 0.06 -21.31 -8.88
CA TYR A 177 -1.24 -20.86 -8.37
C TYR A 177 -1.64 -19.47 -8.85
N PHE A 178 -0.79 -18.81 -9.65
CA PHE A 178 -1.14 -17.62 -10.44
C PHE A 178 -1.89 -18.07 -11.71
N ASN A 179 -3.01 -18.78 -11.55
CA ASN A 179 -3.75 -19.34 -12.67
C ASN A 179 -4.78 -18.34 -13.22
N GLY A 180 -4.90 -18.31 -14.55
CA GLY A 180 -5.53 -17.26 -15.35
C GLY A 180 -7.02 -16.96 -15.14
N ASP A 181 -7.64 -17.50 -14.09
CA ASP A 181 -9.01 -17.21 -13.66
C ASP A 181 -9.06 -16.20 -12.49
N GLY A 182 -7.91 -15.81 -11.91
CA GLY A 182 -7.80 -14.73 -10.92
C GLY A 182 -6.71 -14.95 -9.86
N GLU A 183 -6.54 -13.96 -8.97
CA GLU A 183 -5.74 -14.06 -7.75
C GLU A 183 -6.52 -14.91 -6.73
N SER A 184 -6.25 -16.21 -6.65
CA SER A 184 -6.84 -17.08 -5.62
C SER A 184 -5.75 -17.83 -4.88
N VAL A 185 -5.69 -17.68 -3.56
CA VAL A 185 -4.77 -18.44 -2.70
C VAL A 185 -5.28 -19.88 -2.58
N PRO A 186 -4.49 -20.89 -2.98
CA PRO A 186 -4.90 -22.29 -2.86
C PRO A 186 -5.19 -22.69 -1.41
N GLU A 187 -6.04 -23.69 -1.25
CA GLU A 187 -6.41 -24.21 0.07
C GLU A 187 -5.34 -25.13 0.67
N ASN A 188 -4.14 -24.59 0.93
CA ASN A 188 -3.10 -25.28 1.67
C ASN A 188 -2.39 -24.35 2.66
N PHE A 189 -1.73 -24.95 3.64
CA PHE A 189 -1.08 -24.23 4.72
C PHE A 189 -0.01 -23.25 4.24
N ASP A 190 0.92 -23.70 3.39
CA ASP A 190 2.07 -22.90 2.94
C ASP A 190 1.60 -21.68 2.15
N SER A 191 0.60 -21.83 1.28
CA SER A 191 0.04 -20.71 0.52
C SER A 191 -0.64 -19.66 1.41
N TYR A 192 -1.42 -20.09 2.41
CA TYR A 192 -1.99 -19.15 3.38
C TYR A 192 -0.93 -18.52 4.31
N PHE A 193 0.12 -19.25 4.62
CA PHE A 193 1.20 -18.71 5.43
C PHE A 193 1.95 -17.63 4.65
N ILE A 194 2.39 -17.93 3.43
CA ILE A 194 3.17 -17.00 2.62
C ILE A 194 2.35 -15.75 2.26
N HIS A 195 1.09 -15.91 1.85
CA HIS A 195 0.25 -14.76 1.51
C HIS A 195 -0.18 -13.93 2.74
N GLY A 196 -0.21 -14.54 3.92
CA GLY A 196 -0.58 -13.86 5.18
C GLY A 196 0.62 -13.25 5.90
N ALA A 197 1.84 -13.66 5.53
CA ALA A 197 3.09 -13.19 6.09
C ALA A 197 3.44 -11.83 5.50
N ILE A 198 2.94 -10.77 6.14
CA ILE A 198 3.12 -9.40 5.69
C ILE A 198 4.21 -8.67 6.47
N LEU A 199 4.80 -7.64 5.84
CA LEU A 199 5.55 -6.63 6.55
C LEU A 199 4.60 -5.82 7.44
N ASN A 200 4.93 -5.64 8.72
CA ASN A 200 4.26 -4.71 9.63
C ASN A 200 5.31 -4.06 10.54
N VAL A 201 5.79 -2.88 10.17
CA VAL A 201 6.85 -2.15 10.87
C VAL A 201 6.34 -0.78 11.27
N ALA A 202 6.61 -0.39 12.52
CA ALA A 202 6.22 0.92 13.05
C ALA A 202 7.41 1.61 13.72
N TYR A 203 7.48 2.92 13.53
CA TYR A 203 8.29 3.83 14.33
C TYR A 203 7.36 4.73 15.15
N LEU A 204 7.48 4.64 16.48
CA LEU A 204 6.66 5.38 17.44
C LEU A 204 7.58 6.13 18.43
N PRO A 205 7.50 7.48 18.50
CA PRO A 205 8.27 8.24 19.48
C PRO A 205 7.63 8.19 20.88
N SER A 206 8.46 8.19 21.92
CA SER A 206 7.99 8.21 23.31
C SER A 206 7.26 9.52 23.66
N LYS A 207 6.21 9.44 24.49
CA LYS A 207 5.50 10.60 25.06
C LYS A 207 6.36 11.36 26.07
N GLU A 208 7.28 10.65 26.72
CA GLU A 208 8.20 11.21 27.70
C GLU A 208 9.33 11.97 27.00
N ASP A 209 9.77 11.50 25.83
CA ASP A 209 10.80 12.12 25.01
C ASP A 209 10.58 11.78 23.52
N PHE A 210 10.02 12.74 22.78
CA PHE A 210 9.69 12.56 21.35
C PHE A 210 10.91 12.37 20.44
N SER A 211 12.14 12.56 20.94
CA SER A 211 13.37 12.26 20.20
C SER A 211 13.79 10.79 20.27
N LYS A 212 13.15 10.01 21.14
CA LYS A 212 13.49 8.60 21.38
C LYS A 212 12.37 7.67 20.94
N PRO A 213 12.69 6.47 20.43
CA PRO A 213 11.68 5.45 20.20
C PRO A 213 11.06 5.04 21.53
N ILE A 214 9.81 4.59 21.46
CA ILE A 214 9.12 3.99 22.59
C ILE A 214 9.71 2.62 22.95
N ASP A 215 9.45 2.18 24.18
CA ASP A 215 9.51 0.77 24.57
C ASP A 215 8.30 0.02 24.02
N TYR A 216 8.48 -0.67 22.89
CA TYR A 216 7.42 -1.35 22.14
C TYR A 216 6.73 -2.46 22.94
N GLU A 217 7.48 -3.26 23.70
CA GLU A 217 6.93 -4.35 24.50
C GLU A 217 5.99 -3.81 25.58
N LYS A 218 6.35 -2.69 26.23
CA LYS A 218 5.52 -2.07 27.28
C LYS A 218 4.14 -1.62 26.79
N ILE A 219 4.01 -1.28 25.52
CA ILE A 219 2.71 -0.87 24.93
C ILE A 219 1.98 -2.02 24.22
N GLY A 220 2.57 -3.22 24.20
CA GLY A 220 1.95 -4.41 23.60
C GLY A 220 2.31 -4.64 22.13
N PHE A 221 3.33 -3.98 21.58
CA PHE A 221 3.94 -4.42 20.33
C PHE A 221 4.86 -5.60 20.61
N THR A 222 4.41 -6.79 20.23
CA THR A 222 5.16 -8.05 20.38
C THR A 222 5.58 -8.60 19.01
N PRO A 223 6.58 -9.50 18.93
CA PRO A 223 7.01 -10.08 17.66
C PRO A 223 5.90 -10.79 16.85
N ASN A 224 4.86 -11.29 17.52
CA ASN A 224 3.77 -12.04 16.90
C ASN A 224 2.47 -11.22 16.76
N LEU A 225 2.54 -9.90 16.90
CA LEU A 225 1.38 -9.02 16.83
C LEU A 225 0.72 -9.06 15.45
N SER A 226 -0.59 -9.32 15.40
CA SER A 226 -1.37 -9.13 14.18
C SER A 226 -1.62 -7.65 13.91
N PRO A 227 -1.56 -7.19 12.64
CA PRO A 227 -1.82 -5.79 12.26
C PRO A 227 -3.22 -5.30 12.66
N VAL A 228 -4.16 -6.19 12.99
CA VAL A 228 -5.50 -5.86 13.49
C VAL A 228 -5.46 -4.95 14.73
N ASN A 229 -4.39 -5.05 15.52
CA ASN A 229 -4.19 -4.31 16.76
C ASN A 229 -3.24 -3.11 16.63
N THR A 230 -2.57 -2.89 15.48
CA THR A 230 -1.59 -1.79 15.27
C THR A 230 -2.18 -0.44 15.70
N PHE A 231 -3.32 -0.04 15.13
CA PHE A 231 -3.94 1.23 15.48
C PHE A 231 -4.57 1.24 16.87
N ARG A 232 -5.04 0.10 17.40
CA ARG A 232 -5.59 0.03 18.76
C ARG A 232 -4.53 0.39 19.79
N ILE A 233 -3.35 -0.20 19.65
CA ILE A 233 -2.20 0.07 20.52
C ILE A 233 -1.76 1.53 20.39
N ILE A 234 -1.58 2.02 19.17
CA ILE A 234 -1.16 3.42 18.92
C ILE A 234 -2.17 4.40 19.51
N LEU A 235 -3.47 4.21 19.28
CA LEU A 235 -4.50 5.11 19.80
C LEU A 235 -4.62 5.04 21.32
N ASN A 236 -4.49 3.85 21.91
CA ASN A 236 -4.45 3.70 23.36
C ASN A 236 -3.25 4.43 23.96
N TYR A 237 -2.07 4.28 23.38
CA TYR A 237 -0.87 4.94 23.86
C TYR A 237 -0.96 6.46 23.70
N TYR A 238 -1.27 6.99 22.50
CA TYR A 238 -1.24 8.41 22.22
C TYR A 238 -2.47 9.19 22.71
N PHE A 239 -3.65 8.60 22.62
CA PHE A 239 -4.92 9.30 22.87
C PHE A 239 -5.71 8.73 24.05
N GLY A 240 -5.26 7.66 24.70
CA GLY A 240 -5.94 7.09 25.87
C GLY A 240 -7.32 6.51 25.55
N THR A 241 -7.51 6.01 24.32
CA THR A 241 -8.83 5.55 23.83
C THR A 241 -9.36 4.29 24.52
N ASN A 242 -8.53 3.56 25.27
CA ASN A 242 -8.88 2.32 25.98
C ASN A 242 -9.62 1.28 25.09
N LEU A 243 -9.27 1.22 23.81
CA LEU A 243 -9.79 0.23 22.86
C LEU A 243 -9.34 -1.16 23.28
N GLN A 244 -10.28 -2.08 23.39
CA GLN A 244 -9.99 -3.48 23.65
C GLN A 244 -9.20 -4.08 22.48
N LEU A 245 -8.11 -4.80 22.80
CA LEU A 245 -7.35 -5.57 21.82
C LEU A 245 -8.18 -6.74 21.31
N LEU A 246 -8.07 -7.00 20.02
CA LEU A 246 -8.73 -8.14 19.37
C LEU A 246 -7.80 -9.35 19.37
N PRO A 247 -8.33 -10.57 19.25
CA PRO A 247 -7.51 -11.76 19.04
C PRO A 247 -6.64 -11.62 17.78
N ASP A 248 -5.38 -12.04 17.86
CA ASP A 248 -4.47 -12.10 16.72
C ASP A 248 -4.86 -13.28 15.81
N LYS A 249 -5.81 -13.02 14.91
CA LYS A 249 -6.38 -14.00 13.98
C LYS A 249 -6.22 -13.55 12.54
N THR A 250 -6.04 -14.52 11.64
CA THR A 250 -5.95 -14.30 10.20
C THR A 250 -7.11 -14.97 9.50
N TYR A 251 -7.69 -14.27 8.52
CA TYR A 251 -8.87 -14.70 7.80
C TYR A 251 -8.64 -14.64 6.30
N TYR A 252 -9.22 -15.61 5.59
CA TYR A 252 -9.13 -15.71 4.14
C TYR A 252 -10.52 -15.79 3.51
N PRO A 253 -10.77 -15.15 2.36
CA PRO A 253 -12.01 -15.34 1.63
C PRO A 253 -12.13 -16.80 1.19
N VAL A 254 -13.33 -17.36 1.33
CA VAL A 254 -13.62 -18.74 0.95
C VAL A 254 -13.65 -18.90 -0.58
N ASP A 255 -14.12 -17.87 -1.29
CA ASP A 255 -14.07 -17.82 -2.75
C ASP A 255 -14.05 -16.36 -3.27
N ASN A 256 -13.57 -16.16 -4.49
CA ASN A 256 -13.41 -14.84 -5.12
C ASN A 256 -14.74 -14.14 -5.47
N LYS A 257 -15.88 -14.84 -5.41
CA LYS A 257 -17.22 -14.28 -5.68
C LYS A 257 -17.92 -13.83 -4.39
N ASN A 258 -17.54 -14.39 -3.25
CA ASN A 258 -18.08 -14.13 -1.92
C ASN A 258 -16.98 -13.60 -1.00
N ILE A 259 -16.36 -12.48 -1.39
CA ILE A 259 -15.21 -11.87 -0.69
C ILE A 259 -15.45 -11.51 0.79
N TYR A 260 -16.70 -11.53 1.26
CA TYR A 260 -17.06 -11.28 2.67
C TYR A 260 -17.32 -12.55 3.48
N ASN A 261 -17.27 -13.72 2.85
CA ASN A 261 -17.35 -15.00 3.52
C ASN A 261 -15.92 -15.46 3.82
N PHE A 262 -15.54 -15.42 5.10
CA PHE A 262 -14.17 -15.67 5.52
C PHE A 262 -14.05 -16.96 6.33
N LYS A 263 -12.90 -17.63 6.20
CA LYS A 263 -12.46 -18.70 7.09
C LYS A 263 -11.24 -18.26 7.88
N GLU A 264 -11.20 -18.62 9.17
CA GLU A 264 -10.02 -18.44 10.00
C GLU A 264 -8.95 -19.46 9.57
N VAL A 265 -7.72 -18.99 9.39
CA VAL A 265 -6.55 -19.84 9.16
C VAL A 265 -5.67 -19.80 10.40
N MET A 266 -5.41 -20.97 10.97
CA MET A 266 -4.55 -21.11 12.13
C MET A 266 -3.12 -21.37 11.68
N PHE A 267 -2.21 -20.49 12.10
CA PHE A 267 -0.79 -20.73 11.97
C PHE A 267 -0.28 -21.45 13.23
N PRO A 268 0.53 -22.53 13.10
CA PRO A 268 1.26 -23.09 14.22
C PRO A 268 2.05 -21.97 14.90
N SER A 269 2.09 -22.00 16.23
CA SER A 269 2.99 -21.15 16.99
C SER A 269 4.42 -21.35 16.49
N MET A 270 5.04 -20.26 15.99
CA MET A 270 6.46 -20.20 15.64
C MET A 270 7.33 -20.29 16.88
#